data_AF-S5ZR26-F1
#
_entry.id   AF-S5ZR26-F1
#
_cell.length_a   1.000
_cell.length_b   1.000
_cell.length_c   1.000
_cell.angle_alpha   90.00
_cell.angle_beta   90.00
_cell.angle_gamma   90.00
#
_symmetry.space_group_name_H-M   'P 1'
#
loop_
_entity.id
_entity.type
_entity.pdbx_description
1 polymer ?
#
loop_
_entity_poly.entity_id
_entity_poly.type
_entity_poly.pdbx_seq_one_letter_code
_entity_poly.pdbx_strand_id
1 'polypeptide(L)'
;MFKMKRRKRFILAVCISAAVLTISIAGCNGNGINSKKGSAPTGKSGTDTSPEKPSELLNTVWEVTYYIDDYPKDGTRLYIYIDSDGHIYDAETKNGSGLKKTDGLVSLFADWTLKNGNFYSGNTKCSHTEEGDTLVVGDEHSGFKAKKTTDYTGEAIKKANE
;
A
#
# COMPACT_ATOMS: atom_id res chain seq x y z
N MET A 1 -19.09 -54.13 2.60
CA MET A 1 -20.33 -53.45 2.15
C MET A 1 -20.01 -51.96 1.96
N PHE A 2 -20.39 -51.39 0.81
CA PHE A 2 -20.19 -50.00 0.28
C PHE A 2 -18.74 -49.51 0.07
N LYS A 3 -18.13 -49.59 -1.14
CA LYS A 3 -18.38 -48.96 -2.48
C LYS A 3 -17.70 -47.58 -2.63
N MET A 4 -16.64 -47.52 -3.44
CA MET A 4 -15.99 -46.28 -3.94
C MET A 4 -17.01 -45.31 -4.54
N LYS A 5 -16.78 -44.00 -4.37
CA LYS A 5 -17.18 -43.00 -5.38
C LYS A 5 -16.24 -41.79 -5.33
N ARG A 6 -15.36 -41.71 -6.35
CA ARG A 6 -14.71 -40.47 -6.80
C ARG A 6 -15.75 -39.37 -6.97
N ARG A 7 -15.45 -38.15 -6.53
CA ARG A 7 -16.13 -36.94 -6.99
C ARG A 7 -15.09 -35.88 -7.36
N LYS A 8 -14.72 -35.89 -8.65
CA LYS A 8 -14.29 -34.69 -9.35
C LYS A 8 -15.48 -33.72 -9.36
N ARG A 9 -15.29 -32.47 -8.94
CA ARG A 9 -16.23 -31.37 -9.16
C ARG A 9 -15.41 -30.15 -9.54
N PHE A 10 -15.24 -29.95 -10.85
CA PHE A 10 -15.95 -28.94 -11.66
C PHE A 10 -15.49 -27.52 -11.33
N ILE A 11 -14.58 -27.04 -12.18
CA ILE A 11 -14.22 -25.64 -12.39
C ILE A 11 -15.51 -24.89 -12.73
N LEU A 12 -15.83 -23.83 -11.99
CA LEU A 12 -16.79 -22.83 -12.44
C LEU A 12 -16.00 -21.55 -12.73
N ALA A 13 -15.60 -21.41 -14.00
CA ALA A 13 -15.17 -20.14 -14.54
C ALA A 13 -16.41 -19.24 -14.64
N VAL A 14 -16.50 -18.23 -13.79
CA VAL A 14 -17.51 -17.18 -13.94
C VAL A 14 -16.91 -16.11 -14.84
N CYS A 15 -17.26 -16.19 -16.13
CA CYS A 15 -17.09 -15.09 -17.09
C CYS A 15 -18.04 -13.96 -16.68
N ILE A 16 -17.51 -12.85 -16.17
CA ILE A 16 -18.27 -11.59 -16.10
C ILE A 16 -17.86 -10.76 -17.30
N SER A 17 -18.68 -10.83 -18.35
CA SER A 17 -18.60 -9.96 -19.51
C SER A 17 -19.06 -8.55 -19.16
N ALA A 18 -18.15 -7.59 -19.34
CA ALA A 18 -18.29 -6.17 -19.66
C ALA A 18 -19.60 -5.43 -19.33
N ALA A 19 -19.47 -4.31 -18.61
CA ALA A 19 -20.26 -3.12 -18.91
C ALA A 19 -19.42 -1.86 -18.64
N VAL A 20 -19.35 -1.04 -19.69
CA VAL A 20 -18.71 0.26 -19.81
C VAL A 20 -19.18 1.21 -18.71
N LEU A 21 -18.24 1.75 -17.92
CA LEU A 21 -18.51 2.91 -17.07
C LEU A 21 -18.04 4.17 -17.80
N THR A 22 -19.03 4.94 -18.21
CA THR A 22 -18.96 6.26 -18.83
C THR A 22 -18.13 7.23 -18.00
N ILE A 23 -17.18 7.89 -18.67
CA ILE A 23 -16.43 9.02 -18.13
C ILE A 23 -17.39 10.23 -18.06
N SER A 24 -17.90 10.54 -16.87
CA SER A 24 -18.58 11.81 -16.62
C SER A 24 -17.52 12.89 -16.37
N ILE A 25 -17.16 13.62 -17.42
CA ILE A 25 -16.43 14.89 -17.28
C ILE A 25 -17.45 15.94 -16.81
N ALA A 26 -17.62 16.06 -15.49
CA ALA A 26 -18.24 17.25 -14.91
C ALA A 26 -17.19 18.37 -14.93
N GLY A 27 -17.07 19.04 -16.07
CA GLY A 27 -16.37 20.31 -16.16
C GLY A 27 -17.10 21.34 -15.30
N CYS A 28 -16.37 21.97 -14.38
CA CYS A 28 -16.82 23.19 -13.73
C CYS A 28 -17.15 24.22 -14.82
N ASN A 29 -18.40 24.68 -14.85
CA ASN A 29 -18.82 25.84 -15.62
C ASN A 29 -18.04 27.08 -15.11
N GLY A 30 -16.90 27.34 -15.72
CA GLY A 30 -16.33 28.67 -15.85
C GLY A 30 -17.09 29.41 -16.93
N ASN A 31 -17.84 30.42 -16.51
CA ASN A 31 -18.52 31.39 -17.35
C ASN A 31 -17.54 32.00 -18.37
N GLY A 32 -17.77 31.88 -19.69
CA GLY A 32 -16.89 32.54 -20.67
C GLY A 32 -17.01 32.06 -22.12
N ILE A 33 -17.99 32.61 -22.82
CA ILE A 33 -18.25 32.47 -24.25
C ILE A 33 -17.12 33.15 -25.06
N ASN A 34 -16.45 32.43 -25.98
CA ASN A 34 -16.32 32.80 -27.41
C ASN A 34 -15.25 32.03 -28.23
N SER A 35 -15.73 31.48 -29.35
CA SER A 35 -15.16 31.57 -30.72
C SER A 35 -13.95 30.73 -31.19
N LYS A 36 -14.26 29.97 -32.26
CA LYS A 36 -13.50 29.74 -33.53
C LYS A 36 -12.48 28.58 -33.62
N LYS A 37 -12.94 27.53 -34.33
CA LYS A 37 -12.41 27.01 -35.61
C LYS A 37 -10.90 26.81 -35.73
N GLY A 38 -10.45 25.55 -35.75
CA GLY A 38 -9.11 25.17 -36.22
C GLY A 38 -8.83 23.67 -36.17
N SER A 39 -8.75 23.07 -37.35
CA SER A 39 -8.18 21.79 -37.80
C SER A 39 -7.55 20.78 -36.83
N ALA A 40 -7.81 19.50 -37.12
CA ALA A 40 -7.12 18.33 -36.60
C ALA A 40 -5.58 18.40 -36.76
N PRO A 41 -4.85 17.68 -35.91
CA PRO A 41 -4.29 16.44 -36.46
C PRO A 41 -4.43 15.22 -35.54
N THR A 42 -4.64 14.09 -36.22
CA THR A 42 -4.23 12.73 -35.87
C THR A 42 -2.90 12.69 -35.12
N GLY A 43 -2.81 11.92 -34.03
CA GLY A 43 -1.50 11.50 -33.54
C GLY A 43 -1.43 11.03 -32.10
N LYS A 44 -1.38 9.70 -31.96
CA LYS A 44 -0.78 8.94 -30.85
C LYS A 44 -1.54 8.93 -29.53
N SER A 45 -2.25 7.82 -29.37
CA SER A 45 -2.28 7.05 -28.13
C SER A 45 -0.92 7.13 -27.43
N GLY A 46 -0.84 7.97 -26.41
CA GLY A 46 0.16 7.85 -25.37
C GLY A 46 -0.33 6.75 -24.44
N THR A 47 0.02 5.51 -24.74
CA THR A 47 0.15 4.52 -23.67
C THR A 47 1.34 5.00 -22.86
N ASP A 48 1.08 5.85 -21.87
CA ASP A 48 2.08 6.31 -20.91
C ASP A 48 2.27 5.17 -19.91
N THR A 49 2.78 4.04 -20.41
CA THR A 49 3.52 3.11 -19.56
C THR A 49 4.87 3.76 -19.35
N SER A 50 4.88 4.80 -18.51
CA SER A 50 6.10 5.24 -17.85
C SER A 50 6.66 3.99 -17.16
N PRO A 51 7.94 3.65 -17.33
CA PRO A 51 8.55 2.60 -16.53
C PRO A 51 8.42 3.05 -15.08
N GLU A 52 7.50 2.40 -14.36
CA GLU A 52 7.25 2.65 -12.96
C GLU A 52 8.58 2.39 -12.24
N LYS A 53 9.33 3.46 -11.97
CA LYS A 53 10.51 3.35 -11.12
C LYS A 53 10.02 2.64 -9.86
N PRO A 54 10.75 1.61 -9.37
CA PRO A 54 10.44 1.03 -8.08
C PRO A 54 10.26 2.18 -7.10
N SER A 55 9.09 2.25 -6.46
CA SER A 55 8.83 3.31 -5.49
C SER A 55 9.99 3.35 -4.51
N GLU A 56 10.52 4.55 -4.22
CA GLU A 56 11.64 4.73 -3.27
C GLU A 56 11.29 4.23 -1.85
N LEU A 57 10.01 3.89 -1.63
CA LEU A 57 9.46 3.24 -0.46
C LEU A 57 9.81 1.74 -0.36
N LEU A 58 9.99 1.05 -1.49
CA LEU A 58 10.30 -0.38 -1.52
C LEU A 58 11.71 -0.63 -0.98
N ASN A 59 11.90 -1.78 -0.35
CA ASN A 59 13.14 -2.18 0.31
C ASN A 59 13.68 -1.17 1.33
N THR A 60 12.78 -0.42 1.98
CA THR A 60 13.14 0.61 2.95
C THR A 60 12.61 0.27 4.35
N VAL A 61 13.42 0.59 5.36
CA VAL A 61 13.05 0.48 6.77
C VAL A 61 12.65 1.84 7.32
N TRP A 62 11.54 1.86 8.04
CA TRP A 62 10.99 3.05 8.68
C TRP A 62 10.74 2.79 10.16
N GLU A 63 11.05 3.75 11.01
CA GLU A 63 10.59 3.80 12.39
C GLU A 63 9.24 4.51 12.45
N VAL A 64 8.21 3.83 12.96
CA VAL A 64 6.88 4.40 13.13
C VAL A 64 6.89 5.36 14.31
N THR A 65 6.61 6.63 14.03
CA THR A 65 6.57 7.72 15.02
C THR A 65 5.16 8.04 15.47
N TYR A 66 4.15 7.58 14.72
CA TYR A 66 2.74 7.65 15.07
C TYR A 66 1.98 6.51 14.40
N TYR A 67 1.21 5.75 15.17
CA TYR A 67 0.17 4.85 14.67
C TYR A 67 -0.96 4.84 15.68
N ILE A 68 -2.19 4.75 15.18
CA ILE A 68 -3.47 4.74 15.92
C ILE A 68 -3.31 4.06 17.29
N ASP A 69 -3.92 4.63 18.33
CA ASP A 69 -3.96 4.10 19.71
C ASP A 69 -2.57 3.91 20.37
N ASP A 70 -1.87 5.02 20.58
CA ASP A 70 -0.72 5.15 21.48
C ASP A 70 0.61 4.51 21.04
N TYR A 71 0.86 4.31 19.74
CA TYR A 71 2.20 3.94 19.26
C TYR A 71 3.01 5.13 18.74
N PRO A 72 4.32 5.23 19.10
CA PRO A 72 5.05 4.34 19.99
C PRO A 72 4.64 4.47 21.47
N LYS A 73 4.45 3.32 22.15
CA LYS A 73 4.24 3.26 23.61
C LYS A 73 5.54 3.59 24.33
N ASP A 74 5.47 4.09 25.56
CA ASP A 74 6.66 4.40 26.36
C ASP A 74 7.67 3.24 26.36
N GLY A 75 8.91 3.54 25.96
CA GLY A 75 10.00 2.58 25.87
C GLY A 75 9.89 1.56 24.73
N THR A 76 8.87 1.63 23.87
CA THR A 76 8.68 0.74 22.72
C THR A 76 8.89 1.48 21.41
N ARG A 77 9.82 1.03 20.55
CA ARG A 77 9.98 1.57 19.19
C ARG A 77 9.47 0.54 18.19
N LEU A 78 8.67 1.00 17.24
CA LEU A 78 8.06 0.18 16.20
C LEU A 78 8.75 0.47 14.87
N TYR A 79 9.11 -0.58 14.15
CA TYR A 79 9.76 -0.51 12.86
C TYR A 79 8.95 -1.26 11.82
N ILE A 80 8.88 -0.72 10.61
CA ILE A 80 8.30 -1.38 9.45
C ILE A 80 9.33 -1.54 8.34
N TYR A 81 9.21 -2.62 7.59
CA TYR A 81 9.94 -2.87 6.35
C TYR A 81 8.96 -3.12 5.22
N ILE A 82 9.06 -2.33 4.15
CA ILE A 82 8.29 -2.54 2.93
C ILE A 82 9.18 -3.30 1.97
N ASP A 83 8.83 -4.53 1.63
CA ASP A 83 9.66 -5.36 0.76
C ASP A 83 9.47 -5.05 -0.73
N SER A 84 10.21 -5.76 -1.59
CA SER A 84 10.17 -5.56 -3.04
C SER A 84 8.80 -5.84 -3.67
N ASP A 85 7.97 -6.66 -3.02
CA ASP A 85 6.61 -6.99 -3.47
C ASP A 85 5.56 -6.06 -2.86
N GLY A 86 5.99 -5.13 -2.00
CA GLY A 86 5.13 -4.18 -1.29
C GLY A 86 4.41 -4.78 -0.08
N HIS A 87 4.84 -5.94 0.41
CA HIS A 87 4.38 -6.45 1.71
C HIS A 87 5.04 -5.65 2.83
N ILE A 88 4.27 -5.34 3.87
CA ILE A 88 4.74 -4.61 5.03
C ILE A 88 4.94 -5.58 6.18
N TYR A 89 6.17 -5.65 6.68
CA TYR A 89 6.53 -6.39 7.89
C TYR A 89 6.73 -5.40 9.03
N ASP A 90 6.35 -5.78 10.24
CA ASP A 90 6.50 -4.95 11.43
C ASP A 90 7.20 -5.69 12.58
N ALA A 91 8.01 -4.97 13.34
CA ALA A 91 8.72 -5.49 14.51
C ALA A 91 8.95 -4.38 15.53
N GLU A 92 9.01 -4.73 16.80
CA GLU A 92 9.21 -3.78 17.89
C GLU A 92 10.47 -4.07 18.70
N THR A 93 10.96 -3.03 19.37
CA THR A 93 11.99 -3.12 20.39
C THR A 93 11.44 -2.54 21.68
N LYS A 94 11.73 -3.19 22.82
CA LYS A 94 11.34 -2.68 24.14
C LYS A 94 12.56 -2.35 24.96
N ASN A 95 12.68 -1.11 25.42
CA ASN A 95 13.77 -0.60 26.25
C ASN A 95 15.16 -0.95 25.71
N GLY A 96 15.35 -0.85 24.38
CA GLY A 96 16.62 -1.17 23.73
C GLY A 96 16.97 -2.67 23.66
N SER A 97 16.03 -3.56 23.98
CA SER A 97 16.18 -4.99 23.68
C SER A 97 16.15 -5.27 22.18
N GLY A 98 16.56 -6.47 21.78
CA GLY A 98 16.55 -6.89 20.38
C GLY A 98 15.15 -6.86 19.75
N LEU A 99 15.12 -6.83 18.41
CA LEU A 99 13.89 -6.89 17.62
C LEU A 99 13.06 -8.13 17.98
N LYS A 100 11.76 -7.91 18.15
CA LYS A 100 10.77 -8.95 18.37
C LYS A 100 9.56 -8.67 17.48
N LYS A 101 8.79 -9.72 17.20
CA LYS A 101 7.44 -9.57 16.64
C LYS A 101 6.62 -8.63 17.53
N THR A 102 5.78 -7.79 16.95
CA THR A 102 4.85 -6.96 17.71
C THR A 102 3.93 -7.83 18.56
N ASP A 103 3.70 -7.42 19.81
CA ASP A 103 2.84 -8.15 20.73
C ASP A 103 1.37 -8.10 20.25
N GLY A 104 0.94 -9.14 19.54
CA GLY A 104 -0.41 -9.32 19.02
C GLY A 104 -0.55 -10.69 18.35
N LEU A 105 -1.78 -11.24 18.30
CA LEU A 105 -2.06 -12.48 17.54
C LEU A 105 -1.86 -12.27 16.03
N VAL A 106 -1.94 -11.01 15.57
CA VAL A 106 -1.77 -10.56 14.19
C VAL A 106 -0.83 -9.37 14.19
N SER A 107 0.06 -9.25 13.19
CA SER A 107 0.98 -8.13 13.09
C SER A 107 0.22 -6.82 12.86
N LEU A 108 0.75 -5.70 13.35
CA LEU A 108 0.05 -4.41 13.33
C LEU A 108 -0.20 -3.91 11.90
N PHE A 109 0.65 -4.31 10.96
CA PHE A 109 0.59 -3.93 9.56
C PHE A 109 0.15 -5.08 8.64
N ALA A 110 -0.42 -6.16 9.17
CA ALA A 110 -0.79 -7.34 8.38
C ALA A 110 -1.78 -7.04 7.24
N ASP A 111 -2.67 -6.07 7.43
CA ASP A 111 -3.64 -5.65 6.42
C ASP A 111 -3.10 -4.55 5.48
N TRP A 112 -1.87 -4.08 5.68
CA TRP A 112 -1.28 -3.01 4.89
C TRP A 112 -0.42 -3.53 3.74
N THR A 113 -0.56 -2.91 2.57
CA THR A 113 0.28 -3.20 1.40
C THR A 113 0.60 -1.96 0.59
N LEU A 114 1.75 -1.96 -0.10
CA LEU A 114 2.11 -0.97 -1.11
C LEU A 114 1.97 -1.60 -2.49
N LYS A 115 1.06 -1.11 -3.33
CA LYS A 115 0.86 -1.64 -4.69
C LYS A 115 0.79 -0.49 -5.68
N ASN A 116 1.58 -0.62 -6.75
CA ASN A 116 1.70 0.38 -7.80
C ASN A 116 1.94 1.80 -7.24
N GLY A 117 2.86 1.92 -6.29
CA GLY A 117 3.18 3.18 -5.59
C GLY A 117 2.06 3.73 -4.69
N ASN A 118 1.03 2.96 -4.35
CA ASN A 118 -0.07 3.41 -3.49
C ASN A 118 -0.23 2.50 -2.27
N PHE A 119 -0.46 3.10 -1.10
CA PHE A 119 -0.76 2.34 0.12
C PHE A 119 -2.22 1.91 0.16
N TYR A 120 -2.44 0.72 0.71
CA TYR A 120 -3.75 0.15 0.97
C TYR A 120 -3.80 -0.40 2.39
N SER A 121 -4.90 -0.12 3.09
CA SER A 121 -5.29 -0.82 4.33
C SER A 121 -6.49 -1.70 4.00
N GLY A 122 -6.29 -3.01 4.02
CA GLY A 122 -7.20 -3.98 3.41
C GLY A 122 -7.41 -3.68 1.92
N ASN A 123 -8.65 -3.34 1.55
CA ASN A 123 -9.01 -2.97 0.18
C ASN A 123 -9.16 -1.45 -0.02
N THR A 124 -8.91 -0.66 1.03
CA THR A 124 -9.08 0.79 0.99
C THR A 124 -7.76 1.44 0.62
N LYS A 125 -7.76 2.21 -0.47
CA LYS A 125 -6.61 3.02 -0.87
C LYS A 125 -6.42 4.18 0.11
N CYS A 126 -5.20 4.35 0.61
CA CYS A 126 -4.82 5.44 1.50
C CYS A 126 -4.00 6.49 0.72
N SER A 127 -4.23 7.77 0.99
CA SER A 127 -3.31 8.83 0.56
C SER A 127 -1.97 8.67 1.26
N HIS A 128 -0.88 9.10 0.64
CA HIS A 128 0.40 9.22 1.31
C HIS A 128 1.20 10.40 0.78
N THR A 129 2.12 10.87 1.61
CA THR A 129 3.11 11.88 1.28
C THR A 129 4.47 11.40 1.77
N GLU A 130 5.49 11.51 0.92
CA GLU A 130 6.89 11.31 1.28
C GLU A 130 7.61 12.66 1.16
N GLU A 131 8.13 13.16 2.28
CA GLU A 131 8.90 14.41 2.35
C GLU A 131 10.24 14.13 3.05
N GLY A 132 11.30 14.00 2.24
CA GLY A 132 12.63 13.65 2.72
C GLY A 132 12.64 12.31 3.44
N ASP A 133 12.97 12.31 4.72
CA ASP A 133 12.98 11.09 5.56
C ASP A 133 11.64 10.83 6.25
N THR A 134 10.56 11.57 5.94
CA THR A 134 9.25 11.41 6.59
C THR A 134 8.23 10.83 5.63
N LEU A 135 7.56 9.78 6.08
CA LEU A 135 6.42 9.15 5.41
C LEU A 135 5.16 9.38 6.24
N VAL A 136 4.11 9.89 5.61
CA VAL A 136 2.77 10.01 6.20
C VAL A 136 1.80 9.25 5.31
N VAL A 137 1.05 8.30 5.89
CA VAL A 137 0.06 7.48 5.17
C VAL A 137 -1.28 7.58 5.88
N GLY A 138 -2.36 7.78 5.12
CA GLY A 138 -3.72 7.93 5.66
C GLY A 138 -3.93 9.27 6.39
N ASP A 139 -5.01 9.33 7.18
CA ASP A 139 -5.29 10.43 8.08
C ASP A 139 -4.90 10.09 9.54
N GLU A 140 -5.16 11.00 10.48
CA GLU A 140 -4.80 10.80 11.89
C GLU A 140 -5.57 9.68 12.59
N HIS A 141 -6.70 9.24 12.04
CA HIS A 141 -7.57 8.21 12.64
C HIS A 141 -7.43 6.83 11.98
N SER A 142 -6.84 6.77 10.79
CA SER A 142 -6.76 5.55 9.97
C SER A 142 -5.39 5.36 9.30
N GLY A 143 -4.35 6.02 9.82
CA GLY A 143 -3.04 6.13 9.19
C GLY A 143 -1.85 6.00 10.14
N PHE A 144 -0.65 6.20 9.59
CA PHE A 144 0.60 6.20 10.32
C PHE A 144 1.56 7.30 9.83
N LYS A 145 2.47 7.69 10.71
CA LYS A 145 3.65 8.49 10.37
C LYS A 145 4.89 7.68 10.71
N ALA A 146 5.87 7.74 9.82
CA ALA A 146 7.13 7.04 10.00
C ALA A 146 8.31 7.87 9.52
N LYS A 147 9.48 7.57 10.05
CA LYS A 147 10.75 8.20 9.68
C LYS A 147 11.69 7.15 9.12
N LYS A 148 12.34 7.43 7.98
CA LYS A 148 13.37 6.58 7.39
C LYS A 148 14.50 6.38 8.41
N THR A 149 14.97 5.15 8.55
CA THR A 149 16.00 4.81 9.54
C THR A 149 16.97 3.76 9.00
N THR A 150 18.14 3.68 9.62
CA THR A 150 19.17 2.67 9.36
C THR A 150 19.49 1.84 10.61
N ASP A 151 18.71 1.99 11.68
CA ASP A 151 18.88 1.26 12.94
C ASP A 151 18.84 -0.27 12.73
N TYR A 152 18.05 -0.74 11.75
CA TYR A 152 17.87 -2.16 11.43
C TYR A 152 17.77 -2.40 9.92
N THR A 153 18.04 -3.65 9.51
CA THR A 153 17.85 -4.11 8.14
C THR A 153 16.45 -4.70 7.94
N GLY A 154 15.97 -4.70 6.70
CA GLY A 154 14.71 -5.38 6.35
C GLY A 154 14.73 -6.87 6.68
N GLU A 155 15.86 -7.55 6.46
CA GLU A 155 16.04 -8.97 6.83
C GLU A 155 15.90 -9.22 8.34
N ALA A 156 16.40 -8.31 9.18
CA ALA A 156 16.26 -8.44 10.63
C ALA A 156 14.78 -8.32 11.06
N ILE A 157 14.02 -7.44 10.42
CA ILE A 157 12.58 -7.28 10.65
C ILE A 157 11.81 -8.51 10.16
N LYS A 158 12.12 -9.04 8.97
CA LYS A 158 11.52 -10.28 8.46
C LYS A 158 11.77 -11.45 9.40
N LYS A 159 13.02 -11.62 9.83
CA LYS A 159 13.41 -12.71 10.76
C LYS A 159 12.70 -12.62 12.10
N ALA A 160 12.36 -11.43 12.58
CA ALA A 160 11.57 -11.26 13.81
C ALA A 160 10.12 -11.76 13.66
N ASN A 161 9.63 -11.96 12.43
CA ASN A 161 8.27 -12.39 12.10
C ASN A 161 8.15 -13.89 11.76
N GLU A 162 9.27 -14.59 11.58
CA GLU A 162 9.38 -16.04 11.35
C GLU A 162 9.24 -16.85 12.64
#